data_AF-A0A484HEB6-F1
#
_entry.id   AF-A0A484HEB6-F1
#
_cell.length_a   1.000
_cell.length_b   1.000
_cell.length_c   1.000
_cell.angle_alpha   90.00
_cell.angle_beta   90.00
_cell.angle_gamma   90.00
#
_symmetry.space_group_name_H-M   'P 1'
#
loop_
_entity.id
_entity.type
_entity.pdbx_description
1 polymer ?
#
loop_
_entity_poly.entity_id
_entity_poly.type
_entity_poly.pdbx_seq_one_letter_code
_entity_poly.pdbx_strand_id
1 'polypeptide(L)'
;MGDNRREKKISEMHHVFQEARKILGVSYLASHWKKSKRQIYAWGADPDHCEVRSINPLEKLKLMLIDVKEKGDEETIQATLRLLARPLGYDISPMSPPPDISREINKIDIFSRLFSNIAEVFYFTSKRLHKKKLDTDEKSELQAIIDRVKASITEIQIFIGKKK
;
A
#
# COMPACT_ATOMS: atom_id res chain seq x y z
N MET A 1 18.69 14.67 -28.91
CA MET A 1 18.66 14.95 -27.45
C MET A 1 17.38 14.35 -26.91
N GLY A 2 17.47 13.20 -26.25
CA GLY A 2 16.31 12.52 -25.67
C GLY A 2 15.83 13.26 -24.44
N ASP A 3 14.60 13.75 -24.48
CA ASP A 3 13.87 14.36 -23.37
C ASP A 3 13.66 13.29 -22.29
N ASN A 4 14.61 13.20 -21.36
CA ASN A 4 14.66 12.22 -20.29
C ASN A 4 13.72 12.68 -19.16
N ARG A 5 12.42 12.82 -19.46
CA ARG A 5 11.39 12.98 -18.42
C ARG A 5 11.26 11.66 -17.71
N ARG A 6 12.15 11.42 -16.74
CA ARG A 6 11.87 10.48 -15.65
C ARG A 6 10.50 10.89 -15.11
N GLU A 7 9.50 10.03 -15.26
CA GLU A 7 8.22 10.16 -14.56
C GLU A 7 8.56 10.27 -13.07
N LYS A 8 8.59 11.51 -12.58
CA LYS A 8 8.96 11.80 -11.20
C LYS A 8 7.79 11.31 -10.36
N LYS A 9 7.89 10.07 -9.88
CA LYS A 9 6.87 9.45 -9.03
C LYS A 9 6.59 10.40 -7.88
N ILE A 10 5.42 11.02 -7.90
CA ILE A 10 5.01 12.01 -6.90
C ILE A 10 4.97 11.28 -5.54
N SER A 11 5.71 11.77 -4.55
CA SER A 11 5.71 11.16 -3.21
C SER A 11 4.32 11.25 -2.58
N GLU A 12 3.92 10.22 -1.85
CA GLU A 12 2.66 10.20 -1.08
C GLU A 12 2.53 11.41 -0.14
N MET A 13 3.63 11.86 0.47
CA MET A 13 3.63 13.05 1.34
C MET A 13 3.41 14.35 0.57
N HIS A 14 3.76 14.38 -0.72
CA HIS A 14 3.45 15.51 -1.57
C HIS A 14 1.94 15.62 -1.80
N HIS A 15 1.27 14.47 -2.00
CA HIS A 15 -0.19 14.43 -2.09
C HIS A 15 -0.83 14.90 -0.78
N VAL A 16 -0.37 14.39 0.37
CA VAL A 16 -0.82 14.84 1.71
C VAL A 16 -0.65 16.35 1.88
N PHE A 17 0.50 16.89 1.47
CA PHE A 17 0.75 18.33 1.52
C PHE A 17 -0.24 19.13 0.66
N GLN A 18 -0.50 18.67 -0.57
CA GLN A 18 -1.45 19.34 -1.46
C GLN A 18 -2.86 19.37 -0.87
N GLU A 19 -3.33 18.25 -0.32
CA GLU A 19 -4.63 18.17 0.33
C GLU A 19 -4.69 19.04 1.59
N ALA A 20 -3.67 18.99 2.45
CA ALA A 20 -3.58 19.86 3.62
C ALA A 20 -3.60 21.34 3.23
N ARG A 21 -2.93 21.74 2.14
CA ARG A 21 -2.96 23.12 1.63
C ARG A 21 -4.34 23.53 1.12
N LYS A 22 -5.09 22.63 0.50
CA LYS A 22 -6.48 22.89 0.06
C LYS A 22 -7.41 23.07 1.25
N ILE A 23 -7.29 22.22 2.28
CA ILE A 23 -8.17 22.22 3.45
C ILE A 23 -7.86 23.40 4.39
N LEU A 24 -6.59 23.57 4.76
CA LEU A 24 -6.18 24.56 5.75
C LEU A 24 -5.98 25.95 5.15
N GLY A 25 -5.73 26.02 3.84
CA GLY A 25 -5.50 27.25 3.11
C GLY A 25 -4.06 27.77 3.22
N VAL A 26 -3.63 28.46 2.16
CA VAL A 26 -2.24 28.96 2.03
C VAL A 26 -1.86 29.99 3.10
N SER A 27 -2.81 30.85 3.51
CA SER A 27 -2.55 31.90 4.50
C SER A 27 -2.28 31.31 5.89
N TYR A 28 -3.03 30.27 6.27
CA TYR A 28 -2.82 29.56 7.53
C TYR A 28 -1.45 28.88 7.55
N LEU A 29 -1.12 28.12 6.51
CA LEU A 29 0.17 27.42 6.41
C LEU A 29 1.36 28.39 6.38
N ALA A 30 1.23 29.51 5.66
CA ALA A 30 2.22 30.56 5.63
C ALA A 30 2.48 31.14 7.03
N SER A 31 1.43 31.42 7.80
CA SER A 31 1.54 31.88 9.18
C SER A 31 2.15 30.82 10.10
N HIS A 32 1.65 29.60 10.03
CA HIS A 32 2.07 28.49 10.88
C HIS A 32 3.55 28.15 10.72
N TRP A 33 4.04 28.05 9.48
CA TRP A 33 5.45 27.77 9.19
C TRP A 33 6.32 29.02 9.09
N LYS A 34 5.77 30.21 9.34
CA LYS A 34 6.46 31.51 9.21
C LYS A 34 7.13 31.67 7.83
N LYS A 35 6.42 31.26 6.78
CA LYS A 35 6.87 31.31 5.37
C LYS A 35 5.96 32.21 4.54
N SER A 36 6.46 32.69 3.42
CA SER A 36 5.64 33.43 2.45
C SER A 36 4.65 32.50 1.76
N LYS A 37 3.49 33.03 1.34
CA LYS A 37 2.51 32.28 0.54
C LYS A 37 3.12 31.68 -0.73
N ARG A 38 4.04 32.42 -1.36
CA ARG A 38 4.79 31.96 -2.56
C ARG A 38 5.59 30.69 -2.27
N GLN A 39 6.25 30.62 -1.12
CA GLN A 39 6.99 29.42 -0.71
C GLN A 39 6.07 28.24 -0.49
N ILE A 40 4.91 28.44 0.14
CA ILE A 40 3.90 27.38 0.33
C ILE A 40 3.37 26.85 -1.02
N TYR A 41 3.13 27.73 -1.99
CA TYR A 41 2.75 27.31 -3.35
C TYR A 41 3.87 26.54 -4.03
N ALA A 42 5.12 26.99 -3.89
CA ALA A 42 6.27 26.32 -4.48
C ALA A 42 6.46 24.90 -3.90
N TRP A 43 6.28 24.72 -2.59
CA TRP A 43 6.32 23.42 -1.92
C TRP A 43 5.21 22.47 -2.39
N GLY A 44 4.07 23.01 -2.82
CA GLY A 44 2.95 22.26 -3.38
C GLY A 44 3.08 21.98 -4.87
N ALA A 45 3.96 22.68 -5.58
CA ALA A 45 4.22 22.48 -7.01
C ALA A 45 5.37 21.49 -7.26
N ASP A 46 6.37 21.45 -6.37
CA ASP A 46 7.49 20.53 -6.46
C ASP A 46 7.86 19.96 -5.08
N PRO A 47 7.82 18.63 -4.88
CA PRO A 47 8.17 18.00 -3.60
C PRO A 47 9.61 18.27 -3.14
N ASP A 48 10.51 18.54 -4.07
CA ASP A 48 11.93 18.76 -3.77
C ASP A 48 12.25 20.24 -3.51
N HIS A 49 11.28 21.13 -3.71
CA HIS A 49 11.53 22.56 -3.62
C HIS A 49 11.35 23.07 -2.19
N CYS A 50 12.46 23.40 -1.55
CA CYS A 50 12.48 24.08 -0.25
C CYS A 50 13.69 25.02 -0.16
N GLU A 51 13.54 26.12 0.57
CA GLU A 51 14.52 27.23 0.66
C GLU A 51 15.91 26.77 1.10
N VAL A 52 15.99 25.69 1.87
CA VAL A 52 17.23 25.12 2.41
C VAL A 52 17.57 23.83 1.66
N ARG A 53 17.56 23.82 0.31
CA ARG A 53 17.95 22.68 -0.56
C ARG A 53 17.38 21.29 -0.19
N SER A 54 16.35 21.22 0.65
CA SER A 54 15.93 19.97 1.29
C SER A 54 14.42 19.94 1.35
N ILE A 55 13.85 19.06 0.52
CA ILE A 55 12.62 18.28 0.68
C ILE A 55 11.53 18.92 1.57
N ASN A 56 10.29 19.01 1.05
CA ASN A 56 9.10 19.47 1.78
C ASN A 56 9.06 18.97 3.25
N PRO A 57 8.66 19.81 4.24
CA PRO A 57 8.59 19.42 5.66
C PRO A 57 7.88 18.10 5.97
N LEU A 58 6.84 17.71 5.23
CA LEU A 58 6.15 16.42 5.45
C LEU A 58 6.99 15.23 4.99
N GLU A 59 7.78 15.40 3.93
CA GLU A 59 8.70 14.35 3.50
C GLU A 59 9.92 14.29 4.44
N LYS A 60 10.35 15.41 5.03
CA LYS A 60 11.32 15.39 6.14
C LYS A 60 10.78 14.61 7.34
N LEU A 61 9.52 14.85 7.72
CA LEU A 61 8.87 14.11 8.80
C LEU A 61 8.84 12.61 8.50
N LYS A 62 8.49 12.23 7.26
CA LYS A 62 8.54 10.83 6.82
C LYS A 62 9.93 10.22 6.96
N LEU A 63 10.98 10.90 6.47
CA LEU A 63 12.35 10.41 6.58
C LEU A 63 12.79 10.27 8.04
N MET A 64 12.47 11.26 8.88
CA MET A 64 12.76 11.19 10.32
C MET A 64 12.07 9.99 10.98
N LEU A 65 10.83 9.68 10.63
CA LEU A 65 10.13 8.51 11.15
C LEU A 65 10.71 7.19 10.64
N ILE A 66 11.23 7.15 9.41
CA ILE A 66 11.97 5.99 8.91
C ILE A 66 13.25 5.79 9.73
N ASP A 67 14.03 6.85 9.95
CA ASP A 67 15.26 6.79 10.73
C ASP A 67 15.02 6.35 12.19
N VAL A 68 13.94 6.83 12.81
CA VAL A 68 13.53 6.43 14.17
C VAL A 68 13.14 4.95 14.20
N LYS A 69 12.43 4.47 13.17
CA LYS A 69 12.10 3.05 13.03
C LYS A 69 13.35 2.19 12.86
N GLU A 70 14.32 2.62 12.05
CA GLU A 70 15.59 1.91 11.85
C GLU A 70 16.42 1.83 13.13
N LYS A 71 16.27 2.80 14.04
CA LYS A 71 16.88 2.78 15.37
C LYS A 71 16.14 1.91 16.39
N GLY A 72 15.02 1.30 16.01
CA GLY A 72 14.24 0.41 16.87
C GLY A 72 13.42 1.10 17.96
N ASP A 73 13.21 2.42 17.87
CA ASP A 73 12.37 3.15 18.82
C ASP A 73 10.90 3.08 18.39
N GLU A 74 10.31 1.90 18.60
CA GLU A 74 8.93 1.60 18.23
C GLU A 74 7.92 2.42 19.06
N GLU A 75 8.25 2.80 20.30
CA GLU A 75 7.39 3.62 21.15
C GLU A 75 7.15 5.00 20.56
N THR A 76 8.21 5.67 20.08
CA THR A 76 8.11 6.98 19.44
C THR A 76 7.31 6.91 18.14
N ILE A 77 7.44 5.83 17.36
CA ILE A 77 6.62 5.60 16.16
C ILE A 77 5.15 5.42 16.53
N GLN A 78 4.85 4.58 17.52
CA GLN A 78 3.48 4.34 17.99
C GLN A 78 2.82 5.62 18.51
N ALA A 79 3.55 6.41 19.32
CA ALA A 79 3.08 7.68 19.83
C ALA A 79 2.78 8.68 18.69
N THR A 80 3.67 8.75 17.69
CA THR A 80 3.48 9.62 16.53
C THR A 80 2.27 9.21 15.70
N LEU A 81 2.15 7.92 15.41
CA LEU A 81 1.02 7.40 14.63
C LEU A 81 -0.31 7.64 15.37
N ARG A 82 -0.38 7.41 16.69
CA ARG A 82 -1.58 7.72 17.50
C ARG A 82 -1.95 9.20 17.42
N LEU A 83 -0.96 10.09 17.47
CA LEU A 83 -1.17 11.53 17.36
C LEU A 83 -1.76 11.91 16.00
N LEU A 84 -1.35 11.24 14.92
CA LEU A 84 -1.87 11.46 13.57
C LEU A 84 -3.25 10.83 13.35
N ALA A 85 -3.55 9.70 14.00
CA ALA A 85 -4.80 8.97 13.87
C ALA A 85 -5.96 9.59 14.66
N ARG A 86 -5.66 10.17 15.83
CA ARG A 86 -6.67 10.71 16.76
C ARG A 86 -7.61 11.76 16.13
N PRO A 87 -7.14 12.73 15.34
CA PRO A 87 -8.02 13.69 14.66
C PRO A 87 -8.95 13.05 13.62
N LEU A 88 -8.60 11.86 13.12
CA LEU A 88 -9.39 11.10 12.15
C LEU A 88 -10.38 10.14 12.84
N GLY A 89 -10.43 10.12 14.17
CA GLY A 89 -11.30 9.22 14.94
C GLY A 89 -10.77 7.78 15.04
N TYR A 90 -9.52 7.55 14.67
CA TYR A 90 -8.88 6.24 14.78
C TYR A 90 -7.99 6.17 16.03
N ASP A 91 -7.99 5.00 16.68
CA ASP A 91 -7.02 4.67 17.72
C ASP A 91 -6.05 3.61 17.19
N ILE A 92 -4.76 3.81 17.44
CA ILE A 92 -3.73 2.87 17.01
C ILE A 92 -3.38 2.01 18.21
N SER A 93 -4.01 0.84 18.24
CA SER A 93 -3.56 -0.25 19.06
C SER A 93 -2.23 -0.75 18.48
N PRO A 94 -1.19 -0.97 19.31
CA PRO A 94 -0.10 -1.82 18.88
C PRO A 94 -0.77 -3.15 18.48
N MET A 95 -0.34 -3.74 17.37
CA MET A 95 -0.66 -5.14 17.14
C MET A 95 -0.25 -5.86 18.41
N SER A 96 -1.22 -6.38 19.16
CA SER A 96 -0.93 -7.49 20.06
C SER A 96 -0.10 -8.48 19.24
N PRO A 97 0.95 -9.10 19.80
CA PRO A 97 1.60 -10.20 19.10
C PRO A 97 0.49 -11.11 18.55
N PRO A 98 0.54 -11.50 17.26
CA PRO A 98 -0.59 -12.15 16.63
C PRO A 98 -1.04 -13.31 17.51
N PRO A 99 -2.33 -13.46 17.80
CA PRO A 99 -2.81 -14.62 18.54
C PRO A 99 -2.42 -15.87 17.72
N ASP A 100 -1.41 -16.58 18.22
CA ASP A 100 -0.86 -17.82 17.65
C ASP A 100 -0.59 -17.73 16.12
N ILE A 101 0.62 -17.25 15.78
CA ILE A 101 1.16 -17.10 14.41
C ILE A 101 0.97 -18.39 13.56
N SER A 102 0.87 -19.56 14.19
CA SER A 102 0.59 -20.82 13.49
C SER A 102 -0.77 -20.82 12.74
N ARG A 103 -1.78 -20.11 13.25
CA ARG A 103 -3.09 -19.99 12.58
C ARG A 103 -3.12 -18.92 11.49
N GLU A 104 -2.35 -17.83 11.64
CA GLU A 104 -2.30 -16.76 10.62
C GLU A 104 -1.35 -17.07 9.46
N ILE A 105 -0.25 -17.79 9.69
CA ILE A 105 0.59 -18.31 8.60
C ILE A 105 -0.23 -19.26 7.72
N ASN A 106 -1.04 -20.13 8.33
CA ASN A 106 -1.96 -20.99 7.59
C ASN A 106 -3.00 -20.19 6.79
N LYS A 107 -3.52 -19.07 7.32
CA LYS A 107 -4.42 -18.18 6.55
C LYS A 107 -3.71 -17.61 5.32
N ILE A 108 -2.56 -16.97 5.52
CA ILE A 108 -1.84 -16.28 4.44
C ILE A 108 -1.41 -17.27 3.37
N ASP A 109 -0.94 -18.46 3.75
CA ASP A 109 -0.53 -19.50 2.81
C ASP A 109 -1.73 -20.06 2.00
N ILE A 110 -2.85 -20.36 2.65
CA ILE A 110 -4.06 -20.83 1.96
C ILE A 110 -4.60 -19.77 0.98
N PHE A 111 -4.67 -18.50 1.38
CA PHE A 111 -5.11 -17.43 0.50
C PHE A 111 -4.10 -17.18 -0.64
N SER A 112 -2.80 -17.19 -0.36
CA SER A 112 -1.75 -17.04 -1.37
C SER A 112 -1.83 -18.14 -2.43
N ARG A 113 -2.00 -19.40 -2.03
CA ARG A 113 -2.19 -20.54 -2.94
C ARG A 113 -3.44 -20.37 -3.81
N LEU A 114 -4.56 -19.92 -3.24
CA LEU A 114 -5.77 -19.64 -4.01
C LEU A 114 -5.50 -18.56 -5.07
N PHE A 115 -4.85 -17.45 -4.69
CA PHE A 115 -4.53 -16.37 -5.63
C PHE A 115 -3.59 -16.83 -6.75
N SER A 116 -2.56 -17.63 -6.43
CA SER A 116 -1.68 -18.22 -7.43
C SER A 116 -2.43 -19.14 -8.40
N ASN A 117 -3.30 -20.01 -7.89
CA ASN A 117 -4.10 -20.92 -8.73
C ASN A 117 -5.09 -20.15 -9.62
N ILE A 118 -5.74 -19.11 -9.10
CA ILE A 118 -6.64 -18.25 -9.89
C ILE A 118 -5.86 -17.50 -10.96
N ALA A 119 -4.68 -16.95 -10.63
CA ALA A 119 -3.81 -16.27 -11.60
C ALA A 119 -3.36 -17.23 -12.71
N GLU A 120 -3.10 -18.50 -12.40
CA GLU A 120 -2.77 -19.53 -13.38
C GLU A 120 -3.94 -19.82 -14.33
N VAL A 121 -5.19 -19.89 -13.83
CA VAL A 121 -6.39 -19.98 -14.67
C VAL A 121 -6.51 -18.76 -15.57
N PHE A 122 -6.34 -17.55 -15.04
CA PHE A 122 -6.40 -16.32 -15.82
C PHE A 122 -5.29 -16.25 -16.87
N TYR A 123 -4.07 -16.66 -16.54
CA TYR A 123 -2.97 -16.72 -17.49
C TYR A 123 -3.25 -17.73 -18.60
N PHE A 124 -3.72 -18.93 -18.24
CA PHE A 124 -4.04 -19.99 -19.20
C PHE A 124 -5.16 -19.59 -20.16
N THR A 125 -6.23 -19.00 -19.62
CA THR A 125 -7.38 -18.51 -20.41
C THR A 125 -7.00 -17.28 -21.24
N SER A 126 -6.19 -16.35 -20.70
CA SER A 126 -5.81 -15.10 -21.39
C SER A 126 -4.78 -15.31 -22.49
N LYS A 127 -3.77 -16.17 -22.27
CA LYS A 127 -2.79 -16.54 -23.30
C LYS A 127 -3.43 -17.27 -24.48
N ARG A 128 -4.62 -17.85 -24.28
CA ARG A 128 -5.31 -18.71 -25.24
C ARG A 128 -6.62 -18.14 -25.78
N LEU A 129 -6.95 -16.88 -25.44
CA LEU A 129 -8.02 -16.08 -26.08
C LEU A 129 -7.87 -15.97 -27.62
N HIS A 130 -6.70 -16.32 -28.16
CA HIS A 130 -6.43 -16.35 -29.60
C HIS A 130 -6.70 -17.71 -30.30
N LYS A 131 -6.97 -18.80 -29.56
CA LYS A 131 -7.30 -20.12 -30.12
C LYS A 131 -8.79 -20.44 -29.90
N LYS A 132 -9.55 -20.68 -30.98
CA LYS A 132 -11.00 -20.94 -30.94
C LYS A 132 -11.42 -22.25 -30.25
N LYS A 133 -10.50 -23.22 -30.05
CA LYS A 133 -10.76 -24.49 -29.36
C LYS A 133 -9.50 -24.96 -28.62
N LEU A 134 -9.69 -25.48 -27.41
CA LEU A 134 -8.68 -26.22 -26.64
C LEU A 134 -8.65 -27.68 -27.12
N ASP A 135 -7.46 -28.25 -27.26
CA ASP A 135 -7.29 -29.70 -27.51
C ASP A 135 -7.55 -30.53 -26.23
N THR A 136 -7.50 -31.86 -26.35
CA THR A 136 -7.85 -32.80 -25.26
C THR A 136 -6.86 -32.72 -24.09
N ASP A 137 -5.59 -32.49 -24.37
CA ASP A 137 -4.53 -32.41 -23.35
C ASP A 137 -4.65 -31.08 -22.61
N GLU A 138 -4.89 -30.00 -23.35
CA GLU A 138 -5.12 -28.66 -22.82
C GLU A 138 -6.38 -28.57 -21.95
N LYS A 139 -7.45 -29.29 -22.31
CA LYS A 139 -8.66 -29.40 -21.47
C LYS A 139 -8.37 -30.14 -20.16
N SER A 140 -7.55 -31.19 -20.23
CA SER A 140 -7.18 -31.97 -19.04
C SER A 140 -6.31 -31.13 -18.08
N GLU A 141 -5.39 -30.33 -18.62
CA GLU A 141 -4.58 -29.39 -17.86
C GLU A 141 -5.43 -28.29 -17.19
N LEU A 142 -6.36 -27.69 -17.93
CA LEU A 142 -7.29 -26.70 -17.38
C LEU A 142 -8.19 -27.30 -16.29
N GLN A 143 -8.67 -28.53 -16.50
CA GLN A 143 -9.49 -29.24 -15.51
C GLN A 143 -8.69 -29.49 -14.22
N ALA A 144 -7.42 -29.89 -14.32
CA ALA A 144 -6.53 -30.05 -13.17
C ALA A 144 -6.31 -28.73 -12.41
N ILE A 145 -6.17 -27.60 -13.11
CA ILE A 145 -6.07 -26.27 -12.46
C ILE A 145 -7.39 -25.93 -11.73
N ILE A 146 -8.54 -26.16 -12.38
CA ILE A 146 -9.87 -25.93 -11.78
C ILE A 146 -10.06 -26.76 -10.52
N ASP A 147 -9.62 -28.03 -10.52
CA ASP A 147 -9.77 -28.90 -9.36
C ASP A 147 -8.84 -28.48 -8.21
N ARG A 148 -7.64 -27.95 -8.49
CA ARG A 148 -6.77 -27.30 -7.48
C ARG A 148 -7.43 -26.06 -6.87
N VAL A 149 -8.11 -25.24 -7.68
CA VAL A 149 -8.87 -24.08 -7.20
C VAL A 149 -10.02 -24.52 -6.29
N LYS A 150 -10.80 -25.54 -6.68
CA LYS A 150 -11.90 -26.08 -5.86
C LYS A 150 -11.41 -26.64 -4.53
N ALA A 151 -10.29 -27.36 -4.51
CA ALA A 151 -9.67 -27.86 -3.29
C ALA A 151 -9.28 -26.70 -2.36
N SER A 152 -8.63 -25.67 -2.90
CA SER A 152 -8.25 -24.46 -2.14
C SER A 152 -9.47 -23.73 -1.56
N ILE A 153 -10.56 -23.62 -2.33
CA ILE A 153 -11.83 -23.02 -1.84
C ILE A 153 -12.44 -23.86 -0.71
N THR A 154 -12.39 -25.19 -0.80
CA THR A 154 -12.92 -26.09 0.22
C THR A 154 -12.13 -25.96 1.52
N GLU A 155 -10.80 -25.89 1.45
CA GLU A 155 -9.94 -25.63 2.60
C GLU A 155 -10.29 -24.28 3.28
N ILE A 156 -10.52 -23.23 2.48
CA ILE A 156 -10.95 -21.92 3.00
C ILE A 156 -12.33 -21.98 3.65
N GLN A 157 -13.29 -22.72 3.09
CA GLN A 157 -14.63 -22.86 3.67
C GLN A 157 -14.61 -23.59 5.02
N ILE A 158 -13.83 -24.66 5.12
CA ILE A 158 -13.58 -25.38 6.38
C ILE A 158 -12.92 -24.43 7.39
N PHE A 159 -11.93 -23.67 6.94
CA PHE A 159 -11.18 -22.74 7.76
C PHE A 159 -12.02 -21.57 8.31
N ILE A 160 -12.91 -20.98 7.50
CA ILE A 160 -13.79 -19.87 7.89
C ILE A 160 -14.95 -20.35 8.79
N GLY A 161 -15.08 -21.66 9.03
CA GLY A 161 -16.12 -22.21 9.90
C GLY A 161 -17.52 -22.19 9.30
N LYS A 162 -17.65 -21.98 7.98
CA LYS A 162 -18.90 -22.25 7.27
C LYS A 162 -19.03 -23.76 7.08
N LYS A 163 -19.45 -24.47 8.13
CA LYS A 163 -20.03 -25.80 7.96
C LYS A 163 -21.26 -25.66 7.06
N LYS A 164 -21.30 -26.43 5.98
CA LYS A 164 -22.57 -26.82 5.37
C LYS A 164 -23.37 -27.65 6.37
#